data_AF-N1WIH3-F1
#
_entry.id   AF-N1WIH3-F1
#
_cell.length_a   1.000
_cell.length_b   1.000
_cell.length_c   1.000
_cell.angle_alpha   90.00
_cell.angle_beta   90.00
_cell.angle_gamma   90.00
#
_symmetry.space_group_name_H-M   'P 1'
#
loop_
_entity.id
_entity.type
_entity.pdbx_description
1 polymer ?
#
loop_
_entity_poly.entity_id
_entity_poly.type
_entity_poly.pdbx_seq_one_letter_code
_entity_poly.pdbx_strand_id
1 'polypeptide(L)'
;MLTAVGDKEQVRRAALSHVTAYLLKPIANQALLEKIAQVLQLKPENIIDKKEFPLVINVSELSISQMLLEIKGCPGKKSTDAIYDRFMLTLGGRSTFSNLRINLDKAFFYETKALQILDDLVAKIIKHTNIQASSLFVDSEFFNDNVVDLQPFTYLSDVNIISK
;
A
#
# COMPACT_ATOMS: atom_id res chain seq x y z
N MET A 1 -13.18 -31.02 -13.07
CA MET A 1 -14.50 -30.53 -12.62
C MET A 1 -14.49 -30.43 -11.11
N LEU A 2 -14.40 -29.22 -10.55
CA LEU A 2 -14.92 -28.93 -9.20
C LEU A 2 -16.42 -28.73 -9.38
N THR A 3 -17.11 -29.85 -9.53
CA THR A 3 -18.56 -29.95 -9.58
C THR A 3 -19.08 -29.91 -8.16
N ALA A 4 -19.53 -28.74 -7.71
CA ALA A 4 -20.41 -28.64 -6.54
C ALA A 4 -21.70 -29.49 -6.69
N VAL A 5 -21.94 -30.07 -7.88
CA VAL A 5 -23.02 -31.01 -8.18
C VAL A 5 -22.69 -32.46 -7.76
N GLY A 6 -21.40 -32.86 -7.67
CA GLY A 6 -21.02 -34.24 -7.34
C GLY A 6 -21.04 -34.56 -5.84
N ASP A 7 -20.70 -33.58 -5.00
CA ASP A 7 -20.48 -33.77 -3.56
C ASP A 7 -21.51 -33.04 -2.67
N LYS A 8 -22.65 -32.62 -3.24
CA LYS A 8 -23.74 -31.95 -2.49
C LYS A 8 -24.16 -32.75 -1.25
N GLU A 9 -24.28 -34.07 -1.39
CA GLU A 9 -24.63 -34.95 -0.28
C GLU A 9 -23.51 -35.11 0.75
N GLN A 10 -22.24 -35.05 0.35
CA GLN A 10 -21.11 -35.08 1.29
C GLN A 10 -21.02 -33.78 2.10
N VAL A 11 -21.18 -32.63 1.45
CA VAL A 11 -21.22 -31.32 2.11
C VAL A 11 -22.41 -31.24 3.06
N ARG A 12 -23.59 -31.73 2.64
CA ARG A 12 -24.79 -31.80 3.49
C ARG A 12 -24.59 -32.73 4.70
N ARG A 13 -23.97 -33.90 4.52
CA ARG A 13 -23.63 -34.79 5.64
C ARG A 13 -22.62 -34.16 6.60
N ALA A 14 -21.57 -33.52 6.10
CA ALA A 14 -20.58 -32.83 6.94
C ALA A 14 -21.21 -31.69 7.77
N ALA A 15 -22.14 -30.93 7.17
CA ALA A 15 -22.90 -29.89 7.89
C ALA A 15 -23.83 -30.47 8.97
N LEU A 16 -24.53 -31.57 8.67
CA LEU A 16 -25.37 -32.30 9.63
C LEU A 16 -24.56 -32.97 10.75
N SER A 17 -23.30 -33.34 10.46
CA SER A 17 -22.35 -33.90 11.42
C SER A 17 -21.63 -32.85 12.28
N HIS A 18 -22.03 -31.57 12.22
CA HIS A 18 -21.42 -30.46 12.96
C HIS A 18 -19.90 -30.33 12.78
N VAL A 19 -19.38 -30.70 11.60
CA VAL A 19 -17.95 -30.61 11.31
C VAL A 19 -17.56 -29.13 11.18
N THR A 20 -16.63 -28.66 12.00
CA THR A 20 -16.20 -27.26 12.07
C THR A 20 -15.37 -26.79 10.86
N ALA A 21 -14.81 -27.72 10.08
CA ALA A 21 -14.10 -27.41 8.84
C ALA A 21 -14.12 -28.60 7.86
N TYR A 22 -14.36 -28.31 6.57
CA TYR A 22 -14.27 -29.28 5.48
C TYR A 22 -13.03 -29.00 4.63
N LEU A 23 -12.14 -29.98 4.52
CA LEU A 23 -10.87 -29.83 3.80
C LEU A 23 -11.12 -30.04 2.31
N LEU A 24 -11.24 -28.94 1.56
CA LEU A 24 -11.20 -29.01 0.10
C LEU A 24 -9.85 -29.62 -0.32
N LYS A 25 -9.88 -30.64 -1.17
CA LYS A 25 -8.69 -31.25 -1.80
C LYS A 25 -7.71 -30.15 -2.22
N PRO A 26 -6.38 -30.38 -2.20
CA PRO A 26 -5.40 -29.37 -2.61
C PRO A 26 -5.72 -28.88 -4.03
N ILE A 27 -6.30 -27.69 -4.11
CA ILE A 27 -6.50 -26.98 -5.37
C ILE A 27 -5.17 -26.26 -5.57
N ALA A 28 -4.50 -26.50 -6.71
CA ALA A 28 -3.33 -25.71 -7.08
C ALA A 28 -3.71 -24.22 -6.98
N ASN A 29 -2.87 -23.39 -6.35
CA ASN A 29 -3.17 -21.98 -6.07
C ASN A 29 -3.69 -21.23 -7.33
N GLN A 30 -3.16 -21.59 -8.50
CA GLN A 30 -3.60 -21.09 -9.80
C GLN A 30 -5.09 -21.36 -10.07
N ALA A 31 -5.55 -22.60 -9.90
CA ALA A 31 -6.93 -23.01 -10.16
C ALA A 31 -7.91 -22.42 -9.12
N LEU A 32 -7.43 -22.11 -7.91
CA LEU A 32 -8.21 -21.39 -6.91
C LEU A 32 -8.37 -19.91 -7.30
N LEU A 33 -7.27 -19.26 -7.70
CA LEU A 33 -7.26 -17.88 -8.19
C LEU A 33 -8.18 -17.70 -9.41
N GLU A 34 -8.10 -18.58 -10.40
CA GLU A 34 -8.96 -18.57 -11.60
C GLU A 34 -10.45 -18.65 -11.23
N LYS A 35 -10.80 -19.49 -10.25
CA LYS A 35 -12.17 -19.61 -9.76
C LYS A 35 -12.65 -18.38 -9.01
N ILE A 36 -11.80 -17.81 -8.15
CA ILE A 36 -12.11 -16.56 -7.45
C ILE A 36 -12.31 -15.44 -8.46
N ALA A 37 -11.43 -15.33 -9.45
CA ALA A 37 -11.53 -14.35 -10.54
C ALA A 37 -12.85 -14.52 -11.31
N GLN A 38 -13.20 -15.76 -11.67
CA GLN A 38 -14.44 -16.06 -12.37
C GLN A 38 -15.69 -15.69 -11.56
N VAL A 39 -15.72 -16.02 -10.25
CA VAL A 39 -16.88 -15.73 -9.37
C VAL A 39 -17.03 -14.23 -9.13
N LEU A 40 -15.93 -13.52 -8.92
CA LEU A 40 -15.91 -12.07 -8.68
C LEU A 40 -15.96 -11.25 -9.98
N GLN A 41 -16.07 -11.91 -11.15
CA GLN A 41 -15.99 -11.29 -12.47
C GLN A 41 -14.74 -10.41 -12.66
N LEU A 42 -13.66 -10.76 -11.99
CA LEU A 42 -12.38 -10.08 -12.10
C LEU A 42 -11.66 -10.57 -13.35
N LYS A 43 -11.17 -9.63 -14.14
CA LYS A 43 -10.24 -9.95 -15.21
C LYS A 43 -8.86 -10.26 -14.62
N PRO A 44 -8.04 -11.10 -15.27
CA PRO A 44 -6.68 -11.39 -14.81
C PRO A 44 -5.84 -10.13 -14.60
N GLU A 45 -6.04 -9.10 -15.43
CA GLU A 45 -5.39 -7.79 -15.31
C GLU A 45 -5.72 -7.02 -14.03
N ASN A 46 -6.79 -7.39 -13.31
CA ASN A 46 -7.20 -6.75 -12.05
C ASN A 46 -6.59 -7.43 -10.81
N ILE A 47 -5.90 -8.56 -10.99
CA ILE A 47 -5.27 -9.31 -9.90
C ILE A 47 -3.78 -9.01 -9.93
N ILE A 48 -3.31 -8.36 -8.87
CA ILE A 48 -1.93 -7.91 -8.76
C ILE A 48 -1.22 -8.76 -7.70
N ASP A 49 -0.12 -9.42 -8.06
CA ASP A 49 0.76 -10.03 -7.08
C ASP A 49 1.67 -8.95 -6.47
N LYS A 50 1.41 -8.58 -5.22
CA LYS A 50 2.19 -7.59 -4.46
C LYS A 50 3.68 -7.93 -4.38
N LYS A 51 4.06 -9.21 -4.52
CA LYS A 51 5.47 -9.65 -4.48
C LYS A 51 6.28 -9.17 -5.69
N GLU A 52 5.63 -8.90 -6.81
CA GLU A 52 6.27 -8.38 -8.01
C GLU A 52 6.66 -6.89 -7.86
N PHE A 53 6.14 -6.23 -6.82
CA PHE A 53 6.34 -4.80 -6.53
C PHE A 53 7.06 -4.63 -5.18
N PRO A 54 8.33 -5.07 -5.05
CA PRO A 54 9.07 -4.90 -3.81
C PRO A 54 9.27 -3.41 -3.51
N LEU A 55 9.17 -3.06 -2.23
CA LEU A 55 9.36 -1.69 -1.78
C LEU A 55 10.81 -1.24 -1.97
N VAL A 56 11.01 -0.16 -2.72
CA VAL A 56 12.29 0.50 -2.96
C VAL A 56 12.18 1.94 -2.46
N ILE A 57 13.15 2.35 -1.65
CA ILE A 57 13.17 3.66 -1.00
C ILE A 57 14.47 4.37 -1.36
N ASN A 58 14.36 5.47 -2.09
CA ASN A 58 15.48 6.32 -2.45
C ASN A 58 15.29 7.69 -1.82
N VAL A 59 16.37 8.22 -1.26
CA VAL A 59 16.39 9.55 -0.64
C VAL A 59 17.53 10.31 -1.26
N SER A 60 17.23 11.48 -1.81
CA SER A 60 18.21 12.34 -2.47
C SER A 60 18.06 13.79 -2.01
N GLU A 61 19.19 14.49 -1.93
CA GLU A 61 19.24 15.92 -1.69
C GLU A 61 19.16 16.63 -3.04
N LEU A 62 18.09 17.38 -3.29
CA LEU A 62 17.96 18.17 -4.52
C LEU A 62 18.71 19.50 -4.39
N SER A 63 18.73 20.07 -3.19
CA SER A 63 19.50 21.24 -2.81
C SER A 63 19.68 21.28 -1.30
N ILE A 64 20.49 22.23 -0.81
CA ILE A 64 20.77 22.43 0.63
C ILE A 64 19.49 22.48 1.47
N SER A 65 18.39 23.02 0.91
CA SER A 65 17.13 23.18 1.62
C SER A 65 16.01 22.22 1.17
N GLN A 66 16.27 21.34 0.20
CA GLN A 66 15.25 20.51 -0.42
C GLN A 66 15.66 19.03 -0.49
N MET A 67 14.82 18.20 0.10
CA MET A 67 14.96 16.74 0.08
C MET A 67 13.90 16.10 -0.83
N LEU A 68 14.27 15.00 -1.45
CA LEU A 68 13.39 14.15 -2.24
C LEU A 68 13.39 12.73 -1.66
N LEU A 69 12.19 12.24 -1.34
CA LEU A 69 11.91 10.88 -0.91
C LEU A 69 11.12 10.19 -2.04
N GLU A 70 11.77 9.29 -2.77
CA GLU A 70 11.11 8.47 -3.78
C GLU A 70 10.80 7.09 -3.21
N ILE A 71 9.53 6.72 -3.26
CA ILE A 71 9.03 5.42 -2.78
C ILE A 71 8.38 4.72 -3.96
N LYS A 72 8.91 3.54 -4.30
CA LYS A 72 8.39 2.69 -5.36
C LYS A 72 8.01 1.32 -4.80
N GLY A 73 6.96 0.72 -5.35
CA GLY A 73 6.48 -0.59 -4.94
C GLY A 73 5.49 -0.56 -3.77
N CYS A 74 5.01 -1.76 -3.40
CA CYS A 74 3.89 -1.92 -2.48
C CYS A 74 4.39 -2.00 -1.02
N PRO A 75 3.86 -1.16 -0.11
CA PRO A 75 4.25 -1.19 1.30
C PRO A 75 3.68 -2.43 2.01
N GLY A 76 4.51 -3.05 2.85
CA GLY A 76 4.15 -4.11 3.78
C GLY A 76 3.88 -3.61 5.21
N LYS A 77 3.68 -4.53 6.15
CA LYS A 77 3.26 -4.23 7.54
C LYS A 77 4.22 -3.35 8.34
N LYS A 78 5.50 -3.29 8.00
CA LYS A 78 6.54 -2.51 8.71
C LYS A 78 7.15 -1.42 7.83
N SER A 79 6.49 -1.08 6.72
CA SER A 79 7.07 -0.20 5.72
C SER A 79 7.18 1.25 6.19
N THR A 80 6.24 1.76 7.00
CA THR A 80 6.34 3.12 7.55
C THR A 80 7.65 3.33 8.32
N ASP A 81 8.02 2.40 9.20
CA ASP A 81 9.28 2.45 9.96
C ASP A 81 10.48 2.32 9.03
N ALA A 82 10.46 1.36 8.10
CA ALA A 82 11.57 1.17 7.16
C ALA A 82 11.82 2.40 6.27
N ILE A 83 10.77 3.05 5.79
CA ILE A 83 10.85 4.29 4.99
C ILE A 83 11.44 5.41 5.85
N TYR A 84 10.91 5.59 7.06
CA TYR A 84 11.35 6.64 7.97
C TYR A 84 12.81 6.45 8.41
N ASP A 85 13.21 5.23 8.78
CA ASP A 85 14.59 4.91 9.18
C ASP A 85 15.56 5.17 8.02
N ARG A 86 15.19 4.78 6.79
CA ARG A 86 16.01 5.07 5.61
C ARG A 86 16.16 6.56 5.37
N PHE A 87 15.08 7.32 5.53
CA PHE A 87 15.07 8.77 5.43
C PHE A 87 15.99 9.43 6.48
N MET A 88 15.90 9.00 7.74
CA MET A 88 16.75 9.53 8.83
C MET A 88 18.22 9.17 8.66
N LEU A 89 18.52 7.94 8.21
CA LEU A 89 19.88 7.52 7.92
C LEU A 89 20.53 8.42 6.85
N THR A 90 19.80 8.76 5.79
CA THR A 90 20.30 9.65 4.73
C THR A 90 20.43 11.10 5.18
N LEU A 91 19.55 11.58 6.07
CA LEU A 91 19.69 12.91 6.66
C LEU A 91 20.98 13.02 7.49
N GLY A 92 21.53 11.91 8.00
CA GLY A 92 22.86 11.89 8.62
C GLY A 92 23.01 12.85 9.80
N GLY A 93 21.92 13.18 10.49
CA GLY A 93 21.89 14.19 11.56
C GLY A 93 21.86 15.65 11.10
N ARG A 94 21.76 15.93 9.79
CA ARG A 94 21.53 17.29 9.28
C ARG A 94 20.11 17.71 9.64
N SER A 95 20.01 18.79 10.42
CA SER A 95 18.76 19.32 10.97
C SER A 95 18.07 20.35 10.08
N THR A 96 18.60 20.64 8.89
CA THR A 96 18.20 21.82 8.12
C THR A 96 17.86 21.47 6.67
N PHE A 97 16.63 21.02 6.46
CA PHE A 97 15.95 21.16 5.18
C PHE A 97 14.63 21.87 5.43
N SER A 98 14.21 22.73 4.50
CA SER A 98 12.97 23.49 4.63
C SER A 98 11.83 22.87 3.82
N ASN A 99 12.14 22.10 2.78
CA ASN A 99 11.16 21.50 1.87
C ASN A 99 11.42 20.01 1.68
N LEU A 100 10.34 19.23 1.68
CA LEU A 100 10.38 17.80 1.39
C LEU A 100 9.41 17.48 0.25
N ARG A 101 9.90 16.77 -0.76
CA ARG A 101 9.05 16.18 -1.79
C ARG A 101 9.02 14.67 -1.61
N ILE A 102 7.83 14.10 -1.56
CA ILE A 102 7.58 12.66 -1.52
C ILE A 102 6.97 12.27 -2.86
N ASN A 103 7.70 11.48 -3.64
CA ASN A 103 7.21 10.92 -4.90
C ASN A 103 6.82 9.45 -4.67
N LEU A 104 5.56 9.12 -4.95
CA LEU A 104 5.00 7.78 -4.81
C LEU A 104 4.58 7.23 -6.17
N ASP A 105 4.96 5.99 -6.46
CA ASP A 105 4.40 5.29 -7.62
C ASP A 105 2.98 4.76 -7.35
N LYS A 106 2.29 4.31 -8.41
CA LYS A 106 0.95 3.71 -8.29
C LYS A 106 0.94 2.43 -7.46
N ALA A 107 2.05 1.67 -7.49
CA ALA A 107 2.15 0.40 -6.78
C ALA A 107 2.08 0.56 -5.26
N PHE A 108 2.46 1.73 -4.73
CA PHE A 108 2.27 2.07 -3.33
C PHE A 108 0.81 1.92 -2.88
N PHE A 109 -0.15 2.23 -3.76
CA PHE A 109 -1.58 2.21 -3.47
C PHE A 109 -2.25 0.85 -3.70
N TYR A 110 -1.50 -0.19 -4.07
CA TYR A 110 -2.00 -1.57 -4.08
C TYR A 110 -2.21 -2.11 -2.66
N GLU A 111 -1.67 -1.44 -1.64
CA GLU A 111 -2.00 -1.73 -0.25
C GLU A 111 -3.29 -1.03 0.17
N THR A 112 -4.20 -1.79 0.78
CA THR A 112 -5.51 -1.31 1.24
C THR A 112 -5.42 -0.15 2.23
N LYS A 113 -4.32 -0.10 3.00
CA LYS A 113 -4.06 0.93 4.00
C LYS A 113 -3.01 1.96 3.54
N ALA A 114 -2.74 2.08 2.23
CA ALA A 114 -1.70 2.96 1.70
C ALA A 114 -1.84 4.41 2.18
N LEU A 115 -3.05 4.97 2.18
CA LEU A 115 -3.31 6.34 2.67
C LEU A 115 -3.00 6.50 4.16
N GLN A 116 -3.39 5.52 4.99
CA GLN A 116 -3.04 5.54 6.43
C GLN A 116 -1.54 5.43 6.64
N ILE A 117 -0.86 4.54 5.89
CA ILE A 117 0.59 4.39 5.94
C ILE A 117 1.29 5.70 5.59
N LEU A 118 0.77 6.42 4.59
CA LEU A 118 1.30 7.71 4.17
C LEU A 118 1.04 8.80 5.21
N ASP A 119 -0.17 8.87 5.77
CA ASP A 119 -0.51 9.80 6.86
C ASP A 119 0.39 9.58 8.08
N ASP A 120 0.59 8.32 8.49
CA ASP A 120 1.47 7.94 9.59
C ASP A 120 2.94 8.31 9.30
N LEU A 121 3.38 8.14 8.04
CA LEU A 121 4.73 8.52 7.60
C LEU A 121 4.93 10.03 7.68
N VAL A 122 3.98 10.80 7.13
CA VAL A 122 4.00 12.27 7.17
C VAL A 122 3.99 12.76 8.63
N ALA A 123 3.14 12.18 9.47
CA ALA A 123 3.07 12.49 10.90
C ALA A 123 4.42 12.25 11.60
N LYS A 124 5.09 11.13 11.31
CA LYS A 124 6.42 10.83 11.87
C LYS A 124 7.46 11.83 11.40
N ILE A 125 7.49 12.16 10.10
CA ILE A 125 8.44 13.12 9.56
C ILE A 125 8.22 14.49 10.22
N ILE A 126 7.01 15.01 10.27
CA ILE A 126 6.70 16.33 10.88
C ILE A 126 7.03 16.35 12.38
N LYS A 127 6.80 15.26 13.12
CA LYS A 127 7.07 15.22 14.57
C LYS A 127 8.56 15.18 14.89
N HIS A 128 9.36 14.55 14.04
CA HIS A 128 10.78 14.32 14.29
C HIS A 128 11.71 15.23 13.48
N THR A 129 11.15 16.04 12.58
CA THR A 129 11.87 17.05 11.82
C THR A 129 11.19 18.40 12.02
N ASN A 130 11.93 19.50 11.94
CA ASN A 130 11.36 20.85 12.11
C ASN A 130 10.67 21.38 10.83
N ILE A 131 10.17 20.50 9.96
CA ILE A 131 9.47 20.90 8.73
C ILE A 131 8.00 21.16 9.00
N GLN A 132 7.44 22.19 8.37
CA GLN A 132 6.01 22.47 8.40
C GLN A 132 5.26 21.60 7.37
N ALA A 133 4.02 21.22 7.66
CA ALA A 133 3.18 20.45 6.73
C ALA A 133 3.03 21.15 5.37
N SER A 134 2.92 22.48 5.36
CA SER A 134 2.84 23.32 4.17
C SER A 134 4.10 23.31 3.29
N SER A 135 5.21 22.78 3.79
CA SER A 135 6.46 22.63 3.05
C SER A 135 6.72 21.20 2.57
N LEU A 136 5.75 20.31 2.80
CA LEU A 136 5.75 18.95 2.30
C LEU A 136 4.88 18.85 1.06
N PHE A 137 5.43 18.24 0.02
CA PHE A 137 4.77 18.02 -1.25
C PHE A 137 4.68 16.53 -1.52
N VAL A 138 3.47 15.99 -1.66
CA VAL A 138 3.22 14.60 -2.05
C VAL A 138 2.84 14.59 -3.53
N ASP A 139 3.56 13.81 -4.32
CA ASP A 139 3.32 13.64 -5.75
C ASP A 139 3.09 12.17 -6.05
N SER A 140 1.97 11.86 -6.71
CA SER A 140 1.68 10.53 -7.22
C SER A 140 0.69 10.58 -8.36
N GLU A 141 0.92 9.77 -9.39
CA GLU A 141 -0.06 9.55 -10.45
C GLU A 141 -1.40 9.01 -9.92
N PHE A 142 -1.42 8.36 -8.74
CA PHE A 142 -2.65 7.87 -8.13
C PHE A 142 -3.67 8.99 -7.86
N PHE A 143 -3.20 10.16 -7.43
CA PHE A 143 -4.06 11.31 -7.13
C PHE A 143 -4.58 12.02 -8.37
N ASN A 144 -3.96 11.80 -9.53
CA ASN A 144 -4.47 12.31 -10.82
C ASN A 144 -5.64 11.46 -11.31
N ASP A 145 -5.54 10.15 -11.11
CA ASP A 145 -6.50 9.18 -11.64
C ASP A 145 -7.70 8.94 -10.70
N ASN A 146 -7.60 9.34 -9.42
CA ASN A 146 -8.60 9.03 -8.39
C ASN A 146 -8.99 10.26 -7.57
N VAL A 147 -10.29 10.45 -7.37
CA VAL A 147 -10.81 11.40 -6.37
C VAL A 147 -10.74 10.75 -5.00
N VAL A 148 -9.85 11.23 -4.14
CA VAL A 148 -9.61 10.68 -2.80
C VAL A 148 -10.16 11.64 -1.75
N ASP A 149 -11.00 11.13 -0.85
CA ASP A 149 -11.38 11.88 0.34
C ASP A 149 -10.26 11.85 1.38
N LEU A 150 -9.70 13.02 1.65
CA LEU A 150 -8.57 13.21 2.57
C LEU A 150 -9.01 13.70 3.94
N GLN A 151 -10.29 14.05 4.13
CA GLN A 151 -10.81 14.52 5.42
C GLN A 151 -10.53 13.56 6.60
N PRO A 152 -10.53 12.22 6.41
CA PRO A 152 -10.21 11.30 7.51
C PRO A 152 -8.75 11.33 7.95
N PHE A 153 -7.83 11.92 7.17
CA PHE A 153 -6.39 11.86 7.36
C PHE A 153 -5.85 13.22 7.83
N THR A 154 -5.49 13.29 9.11
CA THR A 154 -5.17 14.55 9.80
C THR A 154 -3.95 15.27 9.23
N TYR A 155 -2.94 14.54 8.76
CA TYR A 155 -1.71 15.15 8.25
C TYR A 155 -1.75 15.28 6.73
N LEU A 156 -2.41 14.36 6.03
CA LEU A 156 -2.58 14.46 4.58
C LEU A 156 -3.50 15.60 4.15
N SER A 157 -4.41 16.07 5.00
CA SER A 157 -5.21 17.27 4.73
C SER A 157 -4.40 18.56 4.68
N ASP A 158 -3.24 18.58 5.34
CA ASP A 158 -2.47 19.80 5.62
C ASP A 158 -1.20 19.91 4.74
N VAL A 159 -0.92 18.89 3.93
CA VAL A 159 0.23 18.86 3.00
C VAL A 159 -0.21 19.19 1.58
N ASN A 160 0.74 19.63 0.76
CA ASN A 160 0.45 19.93 -0.65
C ASN A 160 0.46 18.64 -1.46
N ILE A 161 -0.71 18.24 -1.98
CA ILE A 161 -0.79 17.12 -2.92
C ILE A 161 -0.73 17.69 -4.34
N ILE A 162 0.26 17.22 -5.08
CA ILE A 162 0.44 17.56 -6.49
C ILE A 162 -0.38 16.55 -7.29
N SER A 163 -1.56 16.98 -7.73
CA SER A 163 -2.32 16.29 -8.78
C SER A 163 -2.17 17.08 -10.09
N LYS A 164 -1.56 16.50 -11.13
CA LYS A 164 -1.40 17.13 -12.45
C LYS A 164 -2.47 16.66 -13.43
#